data_AF-D5UUP1-F1
#
_entry.id   AF-D5UUP1-F1
#
_cell.length_a   1.000
_cell.length_b   1.000
_cell.length_c   1.000
_cell.angle_alpha   90.00
_cell.angle_beta   90.00
_cell.angle_gamma   90.00
#
_symmetry.space_group_name_H-M   'P 1'
#
loop_
_entity.id
_entity.type
_entity.pdbx_description
1 polymer ?
#
loop_
_entity_poly.entity_id
_entity_poly.type
_entity_poly.pdbx_seq_one_letter_code
_entity_poly.pdbx_strand_id
1 'polypeptide(L)'
;MDLPSVASAGGSLGTLATAVTAVAGTGAVSGAALAPVFGVVGGDYVAGLLGAVAAADTELVRLAAYYASAAAGAARTVAASAATEAGGTAALLGVWGGAG
;
A
#
# COMPACT_ATOMS: atom_id res chain seq x y z
N MET A 1 19.21 3.31 7.95
CA MET A 1 18.06 2.37 7.93
C MET A 1 18.64 1.01 7.60
N ASP A 2 18.38 0.00 8.42
CA ASP A 2 18.88 -1.37 8.25
C ASP A 2 17.83 -2.27 7.57
N LEU A 3 18.22 -3.45 7.07
CA LEU A 3 17.29 -4.36 6.38
C LEU A 3 16.08 -4.77 7.22
N PRO A 4 16.21 -5.03 8.55
CA PRO A 4 15.07 -5.29 9.41
C PRO A 4 14.07 -4.13 9.47
N SER A 5 14.53 -2.87 9.54
CA SER A 5 13.63 -1.71 9.51
C SER A 5 12.99 -1.48 8.14
N VAL A 6 13.66 -1.83 7.04
CA VAL A 6 13.04 -1.81 5.69
C VAL A 6 11.94 -2.87 5.58
N ALA A 7 12.21 -4.08 6.07
CA ALA A 7 11.22 -5.16 6.08
C ALA A 7 10.00 -4.82 6.94
N SER A 8 10.20 -4.28 8.14
CA SER A 8 9.09 -3.89 9.03
C SER A 8 8.26 -2.75 8.44
N ALA A 9 8.91 -1.71 7.88
CA ALA A 9 8.23 -0.63 7.20
C ALA A 9 7.42 -1.14 5.99
N GLY A 10 8.00 -2.05 5.19
CA GLY A 10 7.29 -2.70 4.09
C GLY A 10 6.06 -3.48 4.54
N GLY A 11 6.16 -4.23 5.65
CA GLY A 11 5.04 -4.92 6.27
C GLY A 11 3.93 -3.97 6.72
N SER A 12 4.28 -2.88 7.41
CA SER A 12 3.33 -1.86 7.83
C SER A 12 2.62 -1.20 6.65
N LEU A 13 3.33 -0.91 5.56
CA LEU A 13 2.73 -0.39 4.32
C LEU A 13 1.76 -1.40 3.70
N GLY A 14 2.09 -2.70 3.71
CA GLY A 14 1.18 -3.75 3.27
C GLY A 14 -0.10 -3.82 4.10
N THR A 15 0.01 -3.74 5.43
CA THR A 15 -1.16 -3.66 6.32
C THR A 15 -1.99 -2.41 6.05
N LEU A 16 -1.34 -1.27 5.82
CA LEU A 16 -2.01 -0.01 5.51
C LEU A 16 -2.77 -0.09 4.16
N ALA A 17 -2.18 -0.72 3.15
CA ALA A 17 -2.84 -0.97 1.87
C ALA A 17 -4.13 -1.77 2.04
N THR A 18 -4.09 -2.85 2.83
CA THR A 18 -5.26 -3.67 3.16
C THR A 18 -6.31 -2.86 3.92
N ALA A 19 -5.91 -2.09 4.92
CA ALA A 19 -6.82 -1.28 5.71
C ALA A 19 -7.52 -0.20 4.87
N VAL A 20 -6.78 0.50 4.00
CA VAL A 20 -7.34 1.50 3.08
C VAL A 20 -8.29 0.85 2.07
N THR A 21 -7.93 -0.32 1.53
CA THR A 21 -8.80 -1.08 0.61
C THR A 21 -10.12 -1.49 1.27
N ALA A 22 -10.08 -1.88 2.55
CA ALA A 22 -11.28 -2.23 3.30
C ALA A 22 -12.22 -1.04 3.58
N VAL A 23 -11.69 0.19 3.56
CA VAL A 23 -12.46 1.42 3.73
C VAL A 23 -12.98 1.96 2.40
N ALA A 24 -12.30 1.67 1.29
CA ALA A 24 -12.80 2.01 -0.04
C ALA A 24 -14.20 1.40 -0.25
N GLY A 25 -15.13 2.21 -0.75
CA GLY A 25 -16.53 1.90 -1.02
C GLY A 25 -17.46 2.23 0.15
N THR A 26 -16.96 2.33 1.38
CA THR A 26 -17.80 2.58 2.57
C THR A 26 -18.51 3.94 2.48
N GLY A 27 -17.83 4.96 1.95
CA GLY A 27 -18.41 6.28 1.74
C GLY A 27 -19.61 6.25 0.78
N ALA A 28 -19.55 5.46 -0.30
CA ALA A 28 -20.65 5.33 -1.25
C ALA A 28 -21.88 4.68 -0.61
N VAL A 29 -21.67 3.68 0.25
CA VAL A 29 -22.74 3.03 1.03
C VAL A 29 -23.38 4.03 2.00
N SER A 30 -22.57 4.78 2.76
CA SER A 30 -23.08 5.82 3.66
C SER A 30 -23.80 6.94 2.91
N GLY A 31 -23.27 7.37 1.77
CA GLY A 31 -23.88 8.38 0.91
C GLY A 31 -25.24 7.95 0.38
N ALA A 32 -25.36 6.71 -0.10
CA ALA A 32 -26.64 6.14 -0.54
C ALA A 32 -27.67 6.05 0.60
N ALA A 33 -27.24 5.69 1.81
CA ALA A 33 -28.10 5.65 3.00
C ALA A 33 -28.62 7.04 3.41
N LEU A 34 -27.81 8.09 3.21
CA LEU A 34 -28.15 9.46 3.57
C LEU A 34 -28.85 10.26 2.46
N ALA A 35 -28.79 9.78 1.21
CA ALA A 35 -29.45 10.38 0.06
C ALA A 35 -30.95 10.73 0.28
N PRO A 36 -31.80 9.90 0.89
CA PRO A 36 -33.20 10.28 1.15
C PRO A 36 -33.35 11.41 2.18
N VAL A 37 -32.43 11.54 3.14
CA VAL A 37 -32.45 12.64 4.14
C VAL A 37 -32.04 13.95 3.48
N PHE A 38 -30.96 13.93 2.70
CA PHE A 38 -30.45 15.11 2.02
C PHE A 38 -31.23 15.47 0.75
N GLY A 39 -31.97 14.52 0.17
CA GLY A 39 -32.86 14.76 -0.97
C GLY A 39 -33.98 15.77 -0.65
N VAL A 40 -34.35 15.88 0.64
CA VAL A 40 -35.28 16.90 1.14
C VAL A 40 -34.61 18.30 1.17
N VAL A 41 -33.30 18.36 1.34
CA VAL A 41 -32.49 19.61 1.40
C VAL A 41 -32.18 20.15 0.00
N GLY A 42 -32.03 19.27 -1.00
CA GLY A 42 -31.92 19.65 -2.42
C GLY A 42 -31.13 18.64 -3.26
N GLY A 43 -31.61 18.36 -4.48
CA GLY A 43 -31.00 17.36 -5.38
C GLY A 43 -29.55 17.66 -5.78
N ASP A 44 -29.21 18.93 -6.00
CA ASP A 44 -27.85 19.35 -6.37
C ASP A 44 -26.84 19.12 -5.25
N TYR A 45 -27.25 19.31 -3.99
CA TYR A 45 -26.40 19.01 -2.83
C TYR A 45 -26.12 17.51 -2.75
N VAL A 46 -27.15 16.66 -2.93
CA VAL A 46 -26.98 15.21 -2.93
C VAL A 46 -26.06 14.75 -4.07
N ALA A 47 -26.25 15.29 -5.28
CA ALA A 47 -25.40 14.97 -6.43
C ALA A 47 -23.94 15.39 -6.18
N GLY A 48 -23.71 16.58 -5.63
CA GLY A 48 -22.39 17.06 -5.26
C GLY A 48 -21.72 16.21 -4.17
N LEU A 49 -22.47 15.84 -3.13
CA LEU A 49 -21.98 14.98 -2.04
C LEU A 49 -21.59 13.60 -2.56
N LEU A 50 -22.47 12.94 -3.33
CA LEU A 50 -22.19 11.61 -3.89
C LEU A 50 -21.02 11.65 -4.88
N GLY A 51 -20.90 12.71 -5.68
CA GLY A 51 -19.76 12.92 -6.57
C GLY A 51 -18.44 13.07 -5.80
N ALA A 52 -18.43 13.87 -4.73
CA ALA A 52 -17.25 14.05 -3.88
C ALA A 52 -16.85 12.74 -3.18
N VAL A 53 -17.82 11.96 -2.71
CA VAL A 53 -17.60 10.63 -2.10
C VAL A 53 -16.98 9.67 -3.11
N ALA A 54 -17.49 9.60 -4.34
CA ALA A 54 -16.94 8.73 -5.38
C ALA A 54 -15.52 9.13 -5.80
N ALA A 55 -15.24 10.45 -5.84
CA ALA A 55 -13.90 10.96 -6.09
C ALA A 55 -12.93 10.58 -4.96
N ALA A 56 -13.35 10.75 -3.69
CA ALA A 56 -12.56 10.33 -2.54
C ALA A 56 -12.29 8.82 -2.55
N ASP A 57 -13.27 8.02 -2.94
CA ASP A 57 -13.13 6.58 -3.06
C ASP A 57 -12.07 6.17 -4.10
N THR A 58 -12.08 6.85 -5.25
CA THR A 58 -11.07 6.66 -6.29
C THR A 58 -9.67 6.97 -5.77
N GLU A 59 -9.50 8.02 -4.95
CA GLU A 59 -8.21 8.33 -4.33
C GLU A 59 -7.80 7.32 -3.28
N LEU A 60 -8.73 6.76 -2.49
CA LEU A 60 -8.42 5.66 -1.55
C LEU A 60 -7.91 4.43 -2.29
N VAL A 61 -8.49 4.08 -3.44
CA VAL A 61 -8.01 2.97 -4.28
C VAL A 61 -6.59 3.25 -4.79
N ARG A 62 -6.31 4.46 -5.27
CA ARG A 62 -4.94 4.86 -5.70
C ARG A 62 -3.95 4.82 -4.54
N LEU A 63 -4.36 5.26 -3.36
CA LEU A 63 -3.54 5.26 -2.16
C LEU A 63 -3.22 3.83 -1.70
N ALA A 64 -4.19 2.92 -1.72
CA ALA A 64 -3.96 1.51 -1.44
C ALA A 64 -2.98 0.89 -2.44
N ALA A 65 -3.13 1.18 -3.73
CA ALA A 65 -2.20 0.72 -4.76
C ALA A 65 -0.78 1.26 -4.54
N TYR A 66 -0.65 2.53 -4.15
CA TYR A 66 0.64 3.13 -3.80
C TYR A 66 1.29 2.38 -2.63
N TYR A 67 0.58 2.17 -1.52
CA TYR A 67 1.13 1.45 -0.36
C TYR A 67 1.51 0.00 -0.69
N ALA A 68 0.70 -0.71 -1.49
CA ALA A 68 1.04 -2.06 -1.95
C ALA A 68 2.32 -2.06 -2.80
N SER A 69 2.48 -1.08 -3.70
CA SER A 69 3.67 -0.95 -4.55
C SER A 69 4.93 -0.64 -3.72
N ALA A 70 4.80 0.20 -2.69
CA ALA A 70 5.88 0.56 -1.79
C ALA A 70 6.29 -0.64 -0.91
N ALA A 71 5.32 -1.40 -0.39
CA ALA A 71 5.56 -2.65 0.33
C ALA A 71 6.32 -3.67 -0.53
N ALA A 72 5.90 -3.86 -1.78
CA ALA A 72 6.60 -4.72 -2.73
C ALA A 72 8.02 -4.21 -3.05
N GLY A 73 8.20 -2.88 -3.12
CA GLY A 73 9.52 -2.25 -3.26
C GLY A 73 10.45 -2.60 -2.10
N ALA A 74 9.98 -2.45 -0.86
CA ALA A 74 10.74 -2.82 0.33
C ALA A 74 11.13 -4.31 0.33
N ALA A 75 10.20 -5.20 -0.04
CA ALA A 75 10.48 -6.64 -0.16
C ALA A 75 11.58 -6.93 -1.20
N ARG A 76 11.53 -6.26 -2.37
CA ARG A 76 12.59 -6.39 -3.39
C ARG A 76 13.95 -5.90 -2.88
N THR A 77 13.99 -4.77 -2.15
CA THR A 77 15.24 -4.26 -1.55
C THR A 77 15.85 -5.26 -0.57
N VAL A 78 15.02 -5.86 0.29
CA VAL A 78 15.48 -6.89 1.24
C VAL A 78 16.02 -8.11 0.50
N ALA A 79 15.29 -8.60 -0.50
CA ALA A 79 15.71 -9.76 -1.29
C ALA A 79 17.02 -9.51 -2.06
N ALA A 80 17.17 -8.34 -2.69
CA ALA A 80 18.39 -7.96 -3.41
C ALA A 80 19.62 -7.88 -2.48
N SER A 81 19.41 -7.39 -1.26
CA SER A 81 20.48 -7.29 -0.26
C SER A 81 20.92 -8.68 0.22
N ALA A 82 19.97 -9.57 0.52
CA ALA A 82 20.28 -10.95 0.90
C ALA A 82 21.02 -11.71 -0.21
N ALA A 83 20.64 -11.51 -1.48
CA ALA A 83 21.34 -12.10 -2.63
C ALA A 83 22.79 -11.59 -2.75
N THR A 84 23.01 -10.30 -2.48
CA THR A 84 24.35 -9.68 -2.49
C THR A 84 25.23 -10.25 -1.38
N GLU A 85 24.69 -10.42 -0.17
CA GLU A 85 25.40 -11.05 0.95
C GLU A 85 25.75 -12.52 0.66
N ALA A 86 24.83 -13.29 0.08
CA ALA A 86 25.09 -14.67 -0.32
C ALA A 86 26.17 -14.76 -1.42
N GLY A 87 26.15 -13.86 -2.41
CA GLY A 87 27.18 -13.80 -3.45
C GLY A 87 28.56 -13.42 -2.91
N GLY A 88 28.61 -12.46 -1.97
CA GLY A 88 29.84 -12.05 -1.30
C GLY A 88 30.44 -13.16 -0.44
N THR A 89 29.63 -13.88 0.31
CA THR A 89 30.08 -15.04 1.11
C THR A 89 30.60 -16.17 0.24
N ALA A 90 29.92 -16.48 -0.87
CA ALA A 90 30.39 -17.46 -1.86
C ALA A 90 31.75 -17.05 -2.48
N ALA A 91 31.93 -15.76 -2.80
CA ALA A 91 33.20 -15.25 -3.33
C ALA A 91 34.35 -15.38 -2.32
N LEU A 92 34.11 -15.05 -1.04
CA LEU A 92 35.12 -15.20 0.03
C LEU A 92 35.52 -16.66 0.25
N LEU A 93 34.56 -17.59 0.24
CA LEU A 93 34.83 -19.02 0.32
C LEU A 93 35.63 -19.52 -0.89
N GLY A 94 35.34 -19.02 -2.10
CA GLY A 94 36.10 -19.34 -3.30
C GLY A 94 37.56 -18.87 -3.23
N VAL A 95 37.81 -17.68 -2.65
CA VAL A 95 39.18 -17.16 -2.44
C VAL A 95 39.95 -18.01 -1.41
N TRP A 96 39.32 -18.40 -0.31
CA TRP A 96 39.96 -19.24 0.71
C TRP A 96 40.15 -20.70 0.29
N GLY A 97 39.23 -21.25 -0.50
CA GLY A 97 39.31 -22.62 -1.02
C GLY A 97 40.18 -22.77 -2.27
N GLY A 98 40.44 -21.68 -3.00
CA GLY A 98 41.28 -21.66 -4.21
C GLY A 98 42.74 -21.29 -3.96
N ALA A 99 43.10 -20.80 -2.77
CA ALA A 99 44.48 -20.42 -2.40
C ALA A 99 45.30 -21.59 -1.83
N GLY A 100 45.12 -22.80 -2.37
CA GLY A 100 45.93 -23.99 -2.07
C GLY A 100 47.19 -24.05 -2.91
#